data_AF-A0A1S3CZF6-F1
#
_entry.id   AF-A0A1S3CZF6-F1
#
_cell.length_a   1.000
_cell.length_b   1.000
_cell.length_c   1.000
_cell.angle_alpha   90.00
_cell.angle_beta   90.00
_cell.angle_gamma   90.00
#
_symmetry.space_group_name_H-M   'P 1'
#
loop_
_entity.id
_entity.type
_entity.pdbx_description
1 polymer ?
#
loop_
_entity_poly.entity_id
_entity_poly.type
_entity_poly.pdbx_seq_one_letter_code
_entity_poly.pdbx_strand_id
1 'polypeptide(L)'
;MRLPVPPEQVGNALLDVIMRGYTVIASDQIHAYINVLGLLMSALPDPYWTTLQDRLIRVISSPALVQGTTNCDIFALCNFNRTHNTLLGNQYAYTLALTHSLWHHAGLGQISCVPQFIKKRLAPCVKSEQQFIFLCHVIGPFLQRFNSERPKAVMDLTVTLYNALESVDKNSVHMSHMDEICDLLYHIKYMFVGDLMKSEVEGIIRKLRPALQMRLRFISHLNIDEIISNT
;
A
#
# COMPACT_ATOMS: atom_id res chain seq x y z
N MET A 1 -15.34 -20.02 15.22
CA MET A 1 -15.59 -19.26 16.47
C MET A 1 -15.81 -20.14 17.72
N ARG A 2 -15.89 -21.48 17.64
CA ARG A 2 -16.05 -22.36 18.83
C ARG A 2 -14.73 -22.91 19.39
N LEU A 3 -13.60 -22.58 18.78
CA LEU A 3 -12.29 -23.04 19.24
C LEU A 3 -11.96 -22.34 20.56
N PRO A 4 -11.42 -23.04 21.57
CA PRO A 4 -11.02 -22.46 22.86
C PRO A 4 -9.67 -21.74 22.74
N VAL A 5 -9.54 -20.88 21.73
CA VAL A 5 -8.30 -20.22 21.32
C VAL A 5 -8.63 -18.74 21.03
N PRO A 6 -7.75 -17.79 21.42
CA PRO A 6 -7.95 -16.38 21.11
C PRO A 6 -8.14 -16.13 19.60
N PRO A 7 -9.07 -15.25 19.19
CA PRO A 7 -9.29 -14.89 17.80
C PRO A 7 -8.04 -14.50 17.01
N GLU A 8 -7.13 -13.75 17.64
CA GLU A 8 -5.88 -13.28 17.03
C GLU A 8 -4.93 -14.44 16.71
N GLN A 9 -4.90 -15.45 17.57
CA GLN A 9 -4.08 -16.65 17.34
C GLN A 9 -4.65 -17.47 16.18
N VAL A 10 -5.97 -17.57 16.08
CA VAL A 10 -6.63 -18.21 14.94
C VAL A 10 -6.40 -17.42 13.65
N GLY A 11 -6.54 -16.10 13.68
CA GLY A 11 -6.27 -15.23 12.53
C GLY A 11 -4.83 -15.36 12.02
N ASN A 12 -3.84 -15.32 12.92
CA ASN A 12 -2.45 -15.53 12.55
C ASN A 12 -2.18 -16.93 12.00
N ALA A 13 -2.76 -17.97 12.60
CA ALA A 13 -2.63 -19.34 12.11
C ALA A 13 -3.22 -19.49 10.70
N LEU A 14 -4.37 -18.86 10.43
CA LEU A 14 -5.00 -18.81 9.12
C LEU A 14 -4.09 -18.13 8.08
N LEU A 15 -3.52 -16.96 8.37
CA LEU A 15 -2.57 -16.28 7.48
C LEU A 15 -1.33 -17.13 7.21
N ASP A 16 -0.83 -17.83 8.23
CA ASP A 16 0.37 -18.65 8.15
C ASP A 16 0.20 -19.90 7.26
N VAL A 17 -1.04 -20.35 6.98
CA VAL A 17 -1.33 -21.41 5.99
C VAL A 17 -0.74 -21.08 4.62
N ILE A 18 -0.84 -19.82 4.19
CA ILE A 18 -0.29 -19.37 2.92
C ILE A 18 1.20 -18.99 3.07
N MET A 19 1.56 -18.31 4.16
CA MET A 19 2.90 -17.70 4.30
C MET A 19 4.01 -18.71 4.56
N ARG A 20 3.72 -19.78 5.30
CA ARG A 20 4.75 -20.75 5.68
C ARG A 20 4.97 -21.83 4.62
N GLY A 21 4.21 -21.79 3.51
CA GLY A 21 4.32 -22.75 2.42
C GLY A 21 4.13 -24.18 2.92
N TYR A 22 2.91 -24.51 3.36
CA TYR A 22 2.62 -25.90 3.68
C TYR A 22 2.81 -26.75 2.41
N THR A 23 3.57 -27.84 2.52
CA THR A 23 3.84 -28.81 1.43
C THR A 23 2.58 -29.44 0.83
N VAL A 24 1.42 -29.18 1.44
CA VAL A 24 0.11 -29.67 1.03
C VAL A 24 -0.53 -28.78 -0.05
N ILE A 25 -0.14 -27.49 -0.15
CA ILE A 25 -0.74 -26.58 -1.13
C ILE A 25 0.03 -26.71 -2.45
N ALA A 26 -0.63 -27.27 -3.47
CA ALA A 26 -0.08 -27.30 -4.81
C ALA A 26 0.11 -25.86 -5.35
N SER A 27 1.24 -25.61 -6.00
CA SER A 27 1.64 -24.26 -6.45
C SER A 27 0.60 -23.64 -7.40
N ASP A 28 0.00 -24.43 -8.28
CA ASP A 28 -1.06 -24.02 -9.20
C ASP A 28 -2.37 -23.63 -8.50
N GLN A 29 -2.57 -24.07 -7.25
CA GLN A 29 -3.78 -23.80 -6.48
C GLN A 29 -3.64 -22.61 -5.52
N ILE A 30 -2.45 -22.01 -5.38
CA ILE A 30 -2.17 -21.01 -4.35
C ILE A 30 -3.15 -19.82 -4.37
N HIS A 31 -3.57 -19.37 -5.56
CA HIS A 31 -4.53 -18.30 -5.71
C HIS A 31 -5.93 -18.66 -5.18
N ALA A 32 -6.35 -19.91 -5.35
CA ALA A 32 -7.62 -20.40 -4.82
C ALA A 32 -7.60 -20.42 -3.29
N TYR A 33 -6.49 -20.85 -2.70
CA TYR A 33 -6.30 -20.83 -1.24
C TYR A 33 -6.27 -19.40 -0.68
N ILE A 34 -5.57 -18.48 -1.34
CA ILE A 34 -5.58 -17.05 -0.99
C ILE A 34 -7.03 -16.51 -1.03
N ASN A 35 -7.78 -16.83 -2.09
CA ASN A 35 -9.15 -16.41 -2.27
C ASN A 35 -10.09 -16.92 -1.16
N VAL A 36 -9.98 -18.22 -0.83
CA VAL A 36 -10.75 -18.83 0.26
C VAL A 36 -10.41 -18.19 1.60
N LEU A 37 -9.13 -17.90 1.84
CA LEU A 37 -8.72 -17.25 3.08
C LEU A 37 -9.29 -15.83 3.19
N GLY A 38 -9.27 -15.05 2.11
CA GLY A 38 -9.89 -13.73 2.07
C GLY A 38 -11.38 -13.78 2.41
N LEU A 39 -12.12 -14.73 1.83
CA LEU A 39 -13.54 -14.93 2.09
C LEU A 39 -13.82 -15.39 3.52
N LEU A 40 -13.03 -16.35 4.04
CA LEU A 40 -13.17 -16.82 5.41
C LEU A 40 -12.89 -15.70 6.41
N MET A 41 -11.80 -14.96 6.20
CA MET A 41 -11.38 -13.89 7.09
C MET A 41 -12.35 -12.70 7.07
N SER A 42 -12.96 -12.38 5.93
CA SER A 42 -13.98 -11.32 5.86
C SER A 42 -15.29 -11.71 6.56
N ALA A 43 -15.60 -13.01 6.65
CA ALA A 43 -16.76 -13.52 7.38
C ALA A 43 -16.54 -13.63 8.90
N LEU A 44 -15.30 -13.48 9.38
CA LEU A 44 -14.97 -13.55 10.80
C LEU A 44 -15.04 -12.16 11.48
N PRO A 45 -15.29 -12.11 12.79
CA PRO A 45 -15.28 -10.85 13.56
C PRO A 45 -13.96 -10.08 13.50
N ASP A 46 -14.00 -8.81 13.90
CA ASP A 46 -12.86 -7.89 13.80
C ASP A 46 -11.52 -8.39 14.35
N PRO A 47 -11.45 -9.03 15.53
CA PRO A 47 -10.19 -9.51 16.10
C PRO A 47 -9.44 -10.54 15.24
N TYR A 48 -10.12 -11.18 14.27
CA TYR A 48 -9.46 -12.14 13.37
C TYR A 48 -8.71 -11.41 12.26
N TRP A 49 -9.33 -10.42 11.62
CA TRP A 49 -8.77 -9.78 10.43
C TRP A 49 -7.89 -8.56 10.74
N THR A 50 -7.95 -8.00 11.95
CA THR A 50 -6.94 -7.03 12.45
C THR A 50 -5.54 -7.61 12.47
N THR A 51 -5.38 -8.93 12.59
CA THR A 51 -4.07 -9.60 12.50
C THR A 51 -3.37 -9.36 11.15
N LEU A 52 -4.13 -9.19 10.06
CA LEU A 52 -3.56 -8.85 8.75
C LEU A 52 -3.06 -7.41 8.72
N GLN A 53 -3.75 -6.48 9.41
CA GLN A 53 -3.29 -5.10 9.55
C GLN A 53 -1.96 -5.02 10.30
N ASP A 54 -1.83 -5.76 11.40
CA ASP A 54 -0.59 -5.83 12.18
C ASP A 54 0.54 -6.46 11.36
N ARG A 55 0.22 -7.44 10.53
CA ARG A 55 1.17 -8.03 9.57
C ARG A 55 1.62 -7.04 8.51
N LEU A 56 0.72 -6.24 7.94
CA LEU A 56 1.09 -5.16 7.00
C LEU A 56 2.06 -4.17 7.65
N ILE A 57 1.79 -3.76 8.90
CA ILE A 57 2.69 -2.87 9.66
C ILE A 57 4.06 -3.52 9.86
N ARG A 58 4.09 -4.81 10.22
CA ARG A 58 5.36 -5.55 10.36
C ARG A 58 6.15 -5.63 9.06
N VAL A 59 5.47 -5.89 7.94
CA VAL A 59 6.09 -6.01 6.62
C VAL A 59 6.63 -4.67 6.13
N ILE A 60 5.83 -3.59 6.21
CA ILE A 60 6.27 -2.26 5.79
C ILE A 60 7.42 -1.75 6.67
N SER A 61 7.46 -2.14 7.94
CA SER A 61 8.53 -1.77 8.89
C SER A 61 9.72 -2.72 8.85
N SER A 62 9.76 -3.67 7.92
CA SER A 62 10.88 -4.62 7.83
C SER A 62 12.18 -3.90 7.43
N PRO A 63 13.35 -4.36 7.93
CA PRO A 63 14.64 -3.73 7.61
C PRO A 63 14.90 -3.61 6.11
N ALA A 64 14.45 -4.59 5.33
CA ALA A 64 14.64 -4.61 3.88
C ALA A 64 13.93 -3.44 3.18
N LEU A 65 12.71 -3.08 3.59
CA LEU A 65 12.01 -1.92 3.03
C LEU A 65 12.51 -0.60 3.65
N VAL A 66 12.81 -0.58 4.95
CA VAL A 66 13.28 0.63 5.65
C VAL A 66 14.64 1.09 5.13
N GLN A 67 15.59 0.16 5.00
CA GLN A 67 16.97 0.46 4.65
C GLN A 67 17.25 0.36 3.14
N GLY A 68 16.29 -0.12 2.35
CA GLY A 68 16.48 -0.37 0.92
C GLY A 68 17.57 -1.41 0.63
N THR A 69 17.86 -2.31 1.59
CA THR A 69 18.94 -3.30 1.52
C THR A 69 18.60 -4.51 0.66
N THR A 70 17.45 -4.51 -0.02
CA THR A 70 17.07 -5.59 -0.92
C THR A 70 17.88 -5.51 -2.19
N ASN A 71 18.64 -6.56 -2.50
CA ASN A 71 19.30 -6.74 -3.81
C ASN A 71 18.29 -6.94 -4.97
N CYS A 72 17.00 -6.94 -4.67
CA CYS A 72 15.91 -7.11 -5.62
C CYS A 72 15.13 -5.80 -5.75
N ASP A 73 14.73 -5.50 -6.98
CA ASP A 73 13.80 -4.42 -7.30
C ASP A 73 12.48 -4.58 -6.54
N ILE A 74 11.95 -3.47 -6.00
CA ILE A 74 10.75 -3.45 -5.17
C ILE A 74 9.51 -3.89 -5.96
N PHE A 75 9.41 -3.56 -7.25
CA PHE A 75 8.30 -4.03 -8.09
C PHE A 75 8.36 -5.55 -8.29
N ALA A 76 9.56 -6.11 -8.42
CA ALA A 76 9.74 -7.56 -8.43
C ALA A 76 9.31 -8.21 -7.10
N LEU A 77 9.64 -7.59 -5.95
CA LEU A 77 9.25 -8.08 -4.62
C LEU A 77 7.74 -8.01 -4.37
N CYS A 78 7.03 -7.06 -4.98
CA CYS A 78 5.58 -6.93 -4.89
C CYS A 78 4.83 -7.81 -5.91
N ASN A 79 5.51 -8.39 -6.90
CA ASN A 79 4.90 -9.22 -7.93
C ASN A 79 4.73 -10.67 -7.47
N PHE A 80 3.49 -11.06 -7.16
CA PHE A 80 3.17 -12.41 -6.68
C PHE A 80 3.61 -13.50 -7.65
N ASN A 81 3.25 -13.41 -8.93
CA ASN A 81 3.61 -14.43 -9.92
C ASN A 81 5.13 -14.62 -10.03
N ARG A 82 5.88 -13.51 -10.03
CA ARG A 82 7.34 -13.56 -10.09
C ARG A 82 7.95 -14.21 -8.86
N THR A 83 7.53 -13.80 -7.66
CA THR A 83 8.06 -14.33 -6.39
C THR A 83 7.68 -15.80 -6.17
N HIS A 84 6.42 -16.16 -6.47
CA HIS A 84 5.92 -17.52 -6.33
C HIS A 84 6.64 -18.50 -7.27
N ASN A 85 6.74 -18.14 -8.56
CA ASN A 85 7.34 -19.03 -9.57
C ASN A 85 8.86 -19.17 -9.43
N THR A 86 9.52 -18.23 -8.77
CA THR A 86 10.98 -18.30 -8.50
C THR A 86 11.30 -19.00 -7.19
N LEU A 87 10.29 -19.51 -6.45
CA LEU A 87 10.43 -20.10 -5.11
C LEU A 87 11.13 -19.17 -4.10
N LEU A 88 11.25 -17.88 -4.43
CA LEU A 88 11.65 -16.82 -3.52
C LEU A 88 10.40 -16.50 -2.68
N GLY A 89 10.08 -17.40 -1.74
CA GLY A 89 9.00 -17.22 -0.79
C GLY A 89 9.16 -15.89 -0.07
N ASN A 90 8.46 -14.88 -0.54
CA ASN A 90 8.68 -13.51 -0.14
C ASN A 90 7.43 -12.96 0.55
N GLN A 91 7.58 -12.63 1.83
CA GLN A 91 6.53 -12.07 2.67
C GLN A 91 5.86 -10.81 2.07
N TYR A 92 6.53 -10.05 1.20
CA TYR A 92 5.99 -8.83 0.58
C TYR A 92 4.80 -9.13 -0.35
N ALA A 93 5.03 -9.81 -1.48
CA ALA A 93 3.98 -10.12 -2.44
C ALA A 93 2.86 -10.99 -1.86
N TYR A 94 3.23 -11.91 -0.98
CA TYR A 94 2.28 -12.81 -0.33
C TYR A 94 1.37 -12.10 0.68
N THR A 95 1.91 -11.15 1.48
CA THR A 95 1.09 -10.29 2.34
C THR A 95 0.19 -9.39 1.50
N LEU A 96 0.70 -8.83 0.40
CA LEU A 96 -0.11 -8.05 -0.54
C LEU A 96 -1.27 -8.88 -1.10
N ALA A 97 -1.02 -10.09 -1.59
CA ALA A 97 -2.06 -10.95 -2.15
C ALA A 97 -3.14 -11.30 -1.12
N LEU A 98 -2.75 -11.58 0.13
CA LEU A 98 -3.70 -11.80 1.23
C LEU A 98 -4.52 -10.55 1.57
N THR A 99 -3.87 -9.39 1.64
CA THR A 99 -4.54 -8.11 1.84
C THR A 99 -5.53 -7.83 0.72
N HIS A 100 -5.11 -8.03 -0.53
CA HIS A 100 -5.95 -7.80 -1.69
C HIS A 100 -7.16 -8.73 -1.68
N SER A 101 -6.96 -10.01 -1.37
CA SER A 101 -8.06 -10.97 -1.29
C SER A 101 -9.03 -10.65 -0.15
N LEU A 102 -8.54 -10.36 1.06
CA LEU A 102 -9.40 -9.99 2.18
C LEU A 102 -10.23 -8.74 1.85
N TRP A 103 -9.58 -7.67 1.37
CA TRP A 103 -10.28 -6.42 1.08
C TRP A 103 -11.18 -6.51 -0.14
N HIS A 104 -10.95 -7.45 -1.05
CA HIS A 104 -11.90 -7.77 -2.12
C HIS A 104 -13.21 -8.34 -1.55
N HIS A 105 -13.11 -9.26 -0.58
CA HIS A 105 -14.27 -9.90 0.07
C HIS A 105 -14.85 -9.11 1.26
N ALA A 106 -14.21 -8.03 1.66
CA ALA A 106 -14.65 -7.21 2.79
C ALA A 106 -16.01 -6.55 2.49
N GLY A 107 -16.93 -6.59 3.46
CA GLY A 107 -18.21 -5.89 3.37
C GLY A 107 -18.05 -4.36 3.53
N LEU A 108 -19.12 -3.61 3.25
CA LEU A 108 -19.13 -2.12 3.33
C LEU A 108 -18.62 -1.57 4.68
N GLY A 109 -18.98 -2.22 5.79
CA GLY A 109 -18.52 -1.83 7.13
C GLY A 109 -17.01 -2.02 7.34
N GLN A 110 -16.46 -3.14 6.87
CA GLN A 110 -15.03 -3.44 7.02
C GLN A 110 -14.18 -2.56 6.11
N ILE A 111 -14.56 -2.45 4.83
CA ILE A 111 -13.79 -1.69 3.83
C ILE A 111 -13.79 -0.18 4.14
N SER A 112 -14.85 0.35 4.73
CA SER A 112 -14.93 1.76 5.13
C SER A 112 -13.99 2.12 6.30
N CYS A 113 -13.49 1.14 7.07
CA CYS A 113 -12.48 1.34 8.10
C CYS A 113 -11.04 1.34 7.54
N VAL A 114 -10.81 0.78 6.34
CA VAL A 114 -9.47 0.63 5.75
C VAL A 114 -8.76 1.97 5.49
N PRO A 115 -9.40 3.00 4.91
CA PRO A 115 -8.77 4.31 4.73
C PRO A 115 -8.28 4.92 6.05
N GLN A 116 -9.06 4.73 7.12
CA GLN A 116 -8.70 5.24 8.43
C GLN A 116 -7.50 4.51 9.04
N PHE A 117 -7.44 3.18 8.87
CA PHE A 117 -6.28 2.36 9.22
C PHE A 117 -5.03 2.82 8.48
N ILE A 118 -5.13 3.00 7.16
CA ILE A 118 -4.01 3.45 6.32
C ILE A 118 -3.47 4.80 6.84
N LYS A 119 -4.35 5.78 7.03
CA LYS A 119 -3.97 7.13 7.48
C LYS A 119 -3.34 7.15 8.88
N LYS A 120 -3.90 6.39 9.84
CA LYS A 120 -3.49 6.46 11.25
C LYS A 120 -2.37 5.50 11.64
N ARG A 121 -2.22 4.36 10.95
CA ARG A 121 -1.31 3.30 11.37
C ARG A 121 -0.28 2.92 10.31
N LEU A 122 -0.68 2.80 9.04
CA LEU A 122 0.22 2.29 8.00
C LEU A 122 1.12 3.39 7.39
N ALA A 123 0.53 4.49 6.92
CA ALA A 123 1.26 5.59 6.30
C ALA A 123 2.30 6.26 7.22
N PRO A 124 2.06 6.42 8.55
CA PRO A 124 3.07 6.97 9.46
C PRO A 124 4.39 6.18 9.53
N CYS A 125 4.37 4.88 9.18
CA CYS A 125 5.56 4.03 9.15
C CYS A 125 6.47 4.31 7.92
N VAL A 126 5.99 5.06 6.92
CA VAL A 126 6.67 5.25 5.65
C VAL A 126 7.71 6.37 5.73
N LYS A 127 8.97 6.00 5.53
CA LYS A 127 10.15 6.89 5.56
C LYS A 127 11.11 6.66 4.39
N SER A 128 11.06 5.51 3.72
CA SER A 128 11.85 5.20 2.53
C SER A 128 11.00 5.08 1.27
N GLU A 129 11.65 5.15 0.11
CA GLU A 129 11.02 4.99 -1.20
C GLU A 129 10.36 3.62 -1.38
N GLN A 130 11.00 2.54 -0.92
CA GLN A 130 10.50 1.18 -1.04
C GLN A 130 9.24 0.98 -0.18
N GLN A 131 9.19 1.58 1.00
CA GLN A 131 7.98 1.59 1.84
C GLN A 131 6.82 2.34 1.17
N PHE A 132 7.12 3.47 0.51
CA PHE A 132 6.13 4.24 -0.22
C PHE A 132 5.54 3.44 -1.39
N ILE A 133 6.41 2.81 -2.19
CA ILE A 133 5.97 1.96 -3.29
C ILE A 133 5.15 0.78 -2.78
N PHE A 134 5.54 0.15 -1.67
CA PHE A 134 4.75 -0.90 -1.04
C PHE A 134 3.36 -0.38 -0.59
N LEU A 135 3.30 0.79 0.04
CA LEU A 135 2.04 1.46 0.40
C LEU A 135 1.15 1.69 -0.82
N CYS A 136 1.72 2.13 -1.95
CA CYS A 136 0.99 2.30 -3.20
C CYS A 136 0.41 0.97 -3.72
N HIS A 137 1.14 -0.14 -3.62
CA HIS A 137 0.63 -1.47 -3.98
C HIS A 137 -0.48 -1.96 -3.05
N VAL A 138 -0.49 -1.53 -1.79
CA VAL A 138 -1.60 -1.82 -0.86
C VAL A 138 -2.86 -1.06 -1.27
N ILE A 139 -2.74 0.24 -1.58
CA ILE A 139 -3.88 1.14 -1.78
C ILE A 139 -4.44 1.08 -3.21
N GLY A 140 -3.56 1.05 -4.21
CA GLY A 140 -3.88 1.26 -5.63
C GLY A 140 -5.07 0.45 -6.14
N PRO A 141 -5.10 -0.89 -5.93
CA PRO A 141 -6.20 -1.72 -6.43
C PRO A 141 -7.59 -1.38 -5.88
N PHE A 142 -7.66 -0.66 -4.75
CA PHE A 142 -8.91 -0.34 -4.05
C PHE A 142 -9.37 1.10 -4.24
N LEU A 143 -8.60 1.93 -4.96
CA LEU A 143 -8.95 3.34 -5.20
C LEU A 143 -10.34 3.48 -5.85
N GLN A 144 -10.64 2.69 -6.88
CA GLN A 144 -11.95 2.70 -7.52
C GLN A 144 -13.07 2.34 -6.55
N ARG A 145 -12.86 1.30 -5.72
CA ARG A 145 -13.86 0.86 -4.73
C ARG A 145 -14.10 1.92 -3.67
N PHE A 146 -13.03 2.50 -3.13
CA PHE A 146 -13.13 3.63 -2.21
C PHE A 146 -13.83 4.82 -2.85
N ASN A 147 -13.57 5.12 -4.12
CA ASN A 147 -14.20 6.23 -4.82
C ASN A 147 -15.70 6.00 -4.98
N SER A 148 -16.10 4.80 -5.40
CA SER A 148 -17.51 4.46 -5.62
C SER A 148 -18.32 4.39 -4.32
N GLU A 149 -17.75 3.83 -3.25
CA GLU A 149 -18.47 3.64 -1.98
C GLU A 149 -18.36 4.85 -1.05
N ARG A 150 -17.23 5.58 -1.08
CA ARG A 150 -16.94 6.71 -0.18
C ARG A 150 -15.93 7.69 -0.82
N PRO A 151 -16.35 8.56 -1.76
CA PRO A 151 -15.43 9.47 -2.48
C PRO A 151 -14.49 10.29 -1.58
N LYS A 152 -14.99 10.76 -0.42
CA LYS A 152 -14.18 11.49 0.58
C LYS A 152 -12.96 10.70 1.07
N ALA A 153 -13.07 9.38 1.16
CA ALA A 153 -11.95 8.54 1.57
C ALA A 153 -10.80 8.56 0.56
N VAL A 154 -11.09 8.65 -0.74
CA VAL A 154 -10.03 8.75 -1.77
C VAL A 154 -9.35 10.11 -1.71
N MET A 155 -10.08 11.19 -1.43
CA MET A 155 -9.49 12.51 -1.19
C MET A 155 -8.54 12.48 0.02
N ASP A 156 -9.00 11.95 1.16
CA ASP A 156 -8.19 11.77 2.36
C ASP A 156 -6.94 10.92 2.13
N LEU A 157 -7.08 9.82 1.37
CA LEU A 157 -5.98 8.94 1.03
C LEU A 157 -4.98 9.60 0.07
N THR A 158 -5.47 10.42 -0.85
CA THR A 158 -4.61 11.18 -1.78
C THR A 158 -3.71 12.12 -0.99
N VAL A 159 -4.28 12.92 -0.07
CA VAL A 159 -3.49 13.79 0.82
C VAL A 159 -2.53 12.97 1.69
N THR A 160 -2.97 11.82 2.18
CA THR A 160 -2.11 10.91 2.95
C THR A 160 -0.91 10.44 2.13
N LEU A 161 -1.09 10.10 0.85
CA LEU A 161 -0.01 9.73 -0.07
C LEU A 161 0.95 10.90 -0.31
N TYR A 162 0.46 12.11 -0.56
CA TYR A 162 1.35 13.27 -0.73
C TYR A 162 2.17 13.58 0.52
N ASN A 163 1.57 13.53 1.72
CA ASN A 163 2.30 13.70 2.97
C ASN A 163 3.33 12.59 3.22
N ALA A 164 3.00 11.35 2.86
CA ALA A 164 3.95 10.24 2.94
C ALA A 164 5.11 10.43 1.95
N LEU A 165 4.84 10.91 0.73
CA LEU A 165 5.86 11.26 -0.26
C LEU A 165 6.77 12.39 0.25
N GLU A 166 6.21 13.46 0.84
CA GLU A 166 7.00 14.52 1.46
C GLU A 166 7.88 13.98 2.59
N SER A 167 7.37 13.07 3.41
CA SER A 167 8.17 12.42 4.45
C SER A 167 9.32 11.62 3.84
N VAL A 168 9.09 10.86 2.78
CA VAL A 168 10.11 10.04 2.10
C VAL A 168 11.16 10.92 1.43
N ASP A 169 10.72 11.97 0.74
CA ASP A 169 11.55 12.95 0.07
C ASP A 169 12.57 13.58 1.03
N LYS A 170 12.14 13.92 2.25
CA LYS A 170 13.01 14.52 3.27
C LYS A 170 13.95 13.52 3.95
N ASN A 171 13.62 12.23 3.97
CA ASN A 171 14.42 11.20 4.62
C ASN A 171 15.35 10.46 3.64
N SER A 172 15.16 10.63 2.33
CA SER A 172 15.92 9.93 1.30
C SER A 172 16.94 10.87 0.66
N VAL A 173 18.21 10.46 0.55
CA VAL A 173 19.20 11.26 -0.20
C VAL A 173 18.88 11.21 -1.70
N HIS A 174 18.56 10.03 -2.21
CA HIS A 174 18.19 9.77 -3.59
C HIS A 174 16.87 9.01 -3.67
N MET A 175 16.14 9.23 -4.78
CA MET A 175 14.92 8.51 -5.13
C MET A 175 15.06 8.00 -6.56
N SER A 176 14.89 6.70 -6.76
CA SER A 176 15.14 6.02 -8.02
C SER A 176 13.90 5.88 -8.89
N HIS A 177 12.72 5.91 -8.28
CA HIS A 177 11.42 5.59 -8.90
C HIS A 177 10.47 6.80 -8.88
N MET A 178 11.04 8.00 -9.03
CA MET A 178 10.26 9.24 -9.01
C MET A 178 9.22 9.27 -10.14
N ASP A 179 9.55 8.71 -11.31
CA ASP A 179 8.67 8.72 -12.48
C ASP A 179 7.44 7.83 -12.23
N GLU A 180 7.63 6.59 -11.78
CA GLU A 180 6.53 5.66 -11.47
C GLU A 180 5.63 6.18 -10.34
N ILE A 181 6.23 6.82 -9.32
CA ILE A 181 5.48 7.47 -8.25
C ILE A 181 4.62 8.61 -8.81
N CYS A 182 5.20 9.47 -9.66
CA CYS A 182 4.48 10.60 -10.24
C CYS A 182 3.36 10.13 -11.18
N ASP A 183 3.59 9.08 -11.97
CA ASP A 183 2.59 8.51 -12.88
C ASP A 183 1.36 8.01 -12.10
N LEU A 184 1.56 7.34 -10.97
CA LEU A 184 0.44 6.94 -10.10
C LEU A 184 -0.31 8.16 -9.54
N LEU A 185 0.40 9.22 -9.13
CA LEU A 185 -0.23 10.43 -8.62
C LEU A 185 -1.03 11.17 -9.70
N TYR A 186 -0.55 11.18 -10.94
CA TYR A 186 -1.33 11.69 -12.09
C TYR A 186 -2.53 10.81 -12.38
N HIS A 187 -2.38 9.48 -12.34
CA HIS A 187 -3.52 8.57 -12.46
C HIS A 187 -4.58 8.89 -11.40
N ILE A 188 -4.17 9.11 -10.15
CA ILE A 188 -5.10 9.47 -9.07
C ILE A 188 -5.79 10.81 -9.35
N LYS A 189 -5.02 11.82 -9.78
CA LYS A 189 -5.55 13.13 -10.19
C LYS A 189 -6.65 12.96 -11.24
N TYR A 190 -6.36 12.31 -12.36
CA TYR A 190 -7.26 12.29 -13.50
C TYR A 190 -8.44 11.32 -13.34
N MET A 191 -8.25 10.22 -12.62
CA MET A 191 -9.29 9.18 -12.51
C MET A 191 -10.22 9.36 -11.30
N PHE A 192 -9.78 10.02 -10.23
CA PHE A 192 -10.54 10.04 -8.98
C PHE A 192 -10.78 11.44 -8.41
N VAL A 193 -9.74 12.27 -8.23
CA VAL A 193 -9.88 13.50 -7.43
C VAL A 193 -10.07 14.78 -8.26
N GLY A 194 -9.65 14.79 -9.53
CA GLY A 194 -9.66 15.97 -10.38
C GLY A 194 -8.92 17.15 -9.74
N ASP A 195 -9.51 18.35 -9.86
CA ASP A 195 -8.96 19.58 -9.28
C ASP A 195 -9.44 19.88 -7.85
N LEU A 196 -10.25 19.00 -7.25
CA LEU A 196 -10.82 19.21 -5.91
C LEU A 196 -9.75 19.37 -4.82
N MET A 197 -8.60 18.73 -5.00
CA MET A 197 -7.51 18.68 -4.02
C MET A 197 -6.33 19.58 -4.41
N LYS A 198 -6.49 20.44 -5.43
CA LYS A 198 -5.39 21.24 -5.98
C LYS A 198 -4.69 22.08 -4.91
N SER A 199 -5.45 22.86 -4.14
CA SER A 199 -4.88 23.77 -3.13
C SER A 199 -4.14 23.02 -2.01
N GLU A 200 -4.68 21.91 -1.53
CA GLU A 200 -4.09 21.13 -0.44
C GLU A 200 -2.82 20.41 -0.89
N VAL A 201 -2.85 19.81 -2.08
CA VAL A 201 -1.71 19.08 -2.65
C VAL A 201 -0.61 20.03 -3.11
N GLU A 202 -0.95 21.18 -3.68
CA GLU A 202 0.02 22.19 -4.14
C GLU A 202 0.93 22.66 -3.00
N GLY A 203 0.39 22.90 -1.81
CA GLY A 203 1.16 23.26 -0.62
C GLY A 203 2.17 22.18 -0.19
N ILE A 204 1.88 20.90 -0.47
CA ILE A 204 2.80 19.79 -0.20
C ILE A 204 3.85 19.70 -1.31
N ILE A 205 3.45 19.79 -2.59
CA ILE A 205 4.36 19.70 -3.75
C ILE A 205 5.46 20.76 -3.65
N ARG A 206 5.13 22.00 -3.26
CA ARG A 206 6.10 23.09 -3.09
C ARG A 206 7.22 22.79 -2.07
N LYS A 207 7.02 21.81 -1.17
CA LYS A 207 8.01 21.40 -0.16
C LYS A 207 8.86 20.21 -0.60
N LEU A 208 8.56 19.60 -1.74
CA LEU A 208 9.32 18.47 -2.29
C LEU A 208 10.61 18.93 -2.95
N ARG A 209 11.57 18.03 -3.18
CA ARG A 209 12.77 18.34 -3.96
C ARG A 209 12.42 18.85 -5.39
N PRO A 210 13.24 19.72 -5.98
CA PRO A 210 12.98 20.29 -7.31
C PRO A 210 12.71 19.26 -8.41
N ALA A 211 13.39 18.10 -8.36
CA ALA A 211 13.17 17.01 -9.32
C ALA A 211 11.74 16.43 -9.28
N LEU A 212 11.10 16.38 -8.10
CA LEU A 212 9.70 15.97 -7.94
C LEU A 212 8.75 17.10 -8.31
N GLN A 213 9.07 18.35 -7.93
CA GLN A 213 8.29 19.52 -8.34
C GLN A 213 8.17 19.62 -9.87
N MET A 214 9.28 19.42 -10.59
CA MET A 214 9.29 19.44 -12.05
C MET A 214 8.41 18.36 -12.68
N ARG A 215 8.35 17.17 -12.07
CA ARG A 215 7.51 16.06 -12.54
C ARG A 215 6.03 16.30 -12.24
N LEU A 216 5.73 16.82 -11.06
CA LEU A 216 4.36 17.09 -10.59
C LEU A 216 3.84 18.48 -10.98
N ARG A 217 4.58 19.24 -11.80
CA ARG A 217 4.26 20.63 -12.14
C ARG A 217 2.88 20.84 -12.75
N PHE A 218 2.30 19.84 -13.43
CA PHE A 218 0.96 19.95 -14.01
C PHE A 218 -0.16 19.63 -13.00
N ILE A 219 0.19 19.13 -11.82
CA ILE A 219 -0.72 19.01 -10.68
C ILE A 219 -0.82 20.36 -9.96
N SER A 220 0.32 20.97 -9.65
CA SER A 220 0.43 22.22 -8.89
C SER A 220 0.44 23.50 -9.73
N HIS A 221 0.62 23.41 -11.06
CA HIS A 221 0.81 24.54 -11.98
C HIS A 221 1.96 25.49 -11.59
N LEU A 222 3.05 24.94 -11.05
CA LEU A 222 4.25 25.70 -10.73
C LEU A 222 5.00 26.14 -11.99
N ASN A 223 5.50 27.37 -12.00
CA ASN A 223 6.36 27.87 -13.06
C ASN A 223 7.77 27.27 -12.96
N ILE A 224 8.41 27.04 -14.11
CA ILE A 224 9.77 26.49 -14.16
C ILE A 224 10.76 27.40 -13.42
N ASP A 225 10.62 28.72 -13.58
CA ASP A 225 11.48 29.70 -12.93
C ASP A 225 11.37 29.68 -11.39
N GLU A 226 10.16 29.46 -10.87
CA GLU A 226 9.92 29.33 -9.42
C GLU A 226 10.62 28.08 -8.86
N ILE A 227 10.66 26.99 -9.62
CA ILE A 227 11.31 25.74 -9.18
C ILE A 227 12.83 25.89 -9.18
N ILE A 228 13.40 26.51 -10.22
CA ILE A 228 14.85 26.73 -10.35
C ILE A 228 15.38 27.74 -9.31
N SER A 229 14.56 28.70 -8.87
CA SER A 229 14.95 29.60 -7.79
C SER A 229 15.09 28.93 -6.41
N ASN A 230 14.54 27.72 -6.23
CA ASN A 230 14.54 26.97 -4.98
C ASN A 230 15.57 25.81 -4.94
N THR A 231 16.33 25.60 -6.02
CA THR A 231 17.49 24.68 -6.07
C THR A 231 18.72 25.31 -5.43
#